data_AF-R5MGX6-F1
#
_entry.id   AF-R5MGX6-F1
#
_cell.length_a   1.000
_cell.length_b   1.000
_cell.length_c   1.000
_cell.angle_alpha   90.00
_cell.angle_beta   90.00
_cell.angle_gamma   90.00
#
_symmetry.space_group_name_H-M   'P 1'
#
loop_
_entity.id
_entity.type
_entity.pdbx_description
1 polymer ?
#
loop_
_entity_poly.entity_id
_entity_poly.type
_entity_poly.pdbx_seq_one_letter_code
_entity_poly.pdbx_strand_id
1 'polypeptide(L)'
;MEFSRSPKLSGKVNVCVGLPLTALWLLRCWKIDCWYNGTTIFSYIILLLMLSTGIYRWAFRKGAISDTVTLGSFSNRMYLRYRRQYMPVGIAAGFLLIFVFTTLISLISYGIEEFSIQTYSDDLTTFGWMYILVLYKVLKSYIDFYEYYRSPEYRTVLNNDKDNIRE
;
A
#
# COMPACT_ATOMS: atom_id res chain seq x y z
N MET A 1 4.81 -14.68 -10.67
CA MET A 1 3.96 -15.89 -10.75
C MET A 1 2.52 -15.43 -10.80
N GLU A 2 1.74 -15.95 -11.74
CA GLU A 2 0.31 -15.66 -11.85
C GLU A 2 -0.49 -16.61 -10.97
N PHE A 3 -1.52 -16.10 -10.30
CA PHE A 3 -2.45 -16.91 -9.53
C PHE A 3 -3.88 -16.37 -9.64
N SER A 4 -4.84 -17.28 -9.56
CA SER A 4 -6.26 -16.95 -9.64
C SER A 4 -6.76 -16.51 -8.27
N ARG A 5 -7.32 -15.30 -8.19
CA ARG A 5 -7.88 -14.77 -6.94
C ARG A 5 -9.34 -14.37 -7.03
N SER A 6 -10.03 -14.46 -5.88
CA SER A 6 -11.42 -14.02 -5.79
C SER A 6 -11.51 -12.49 -5.86
N PRO A 7 -12.33 -11.91 -6.76
CA PRO A 7 -12.44 -10.45 -6.89
C PRO A 7 -13.09 -9.82 -5.65
N LYS A 8 -13.94 -10.58 -4.94
CA LYS A 8 -14.73 -10.08 -3.81
C LYS A 8 -13.87 -9.76 -2.59
N LEU A 9 -12.88 -10.59 -2.27
CA LEU A 9 -12.01 -10.35 -1.10
C LEU A 9 -11.10 -9.14 -1.33
N SER A 10 -10.45 -9.07 -2.50
CA SER A 10 -9.69 -7.91 -2.96
C SER A 10 -10.54 -6.62 -2.97
N GLY A 11 -11.78 -6.71 -3.49
CA GLY A 11 -12.72 -5.59 -3.51
C GLY A 11 -13.09 -5.10 -2.11
N LYS A 12 -13.42 -6.00 -1.18
CA LYS A 12 -13.73 -5.66 0.21
C LYS A 12 -12.58 -4.94 0.90
N VAL A 13 -11.34 -5.40 0.72
CA VAL A 13 -10.18 -4.72 1.32
C VAL A 13 -10.03 -3.33 0.74
N ASN A 14 -10.04 -3.19 -0.58
CA ASN A 14 -9.91 -1.88 -1.22
C ASN A 14 -10.97 -0.90 -0.71
N VAL A 15 -12.20 -1.36 -0.44
CA VAL A 15 -13.26 -0.54 0.16
C VAL A 15 -13.01 -0.27 1.64
N CYS A 16 -12.74 -1.30 2.45
CA CYS A 16 -12.49 -1.17 3.89
C CYS A 16 -11.29 -0.29 4.24
N VAL A 17 -10.33 -0.16 3.33
CA VAL A 17 -9.13 0.66 3.54
C VAL A 17 -9.20 1.96 2.75
N GLY A 18 -9.77 1.93 1.55
CA GLY A 18 -10.01 3.13 0.76
C GLY A 18 -10.92 4.12 1.48
N LEU A 19 -12.00 3.66 2.13
CA LEU A 19 -12.95 4.54 2.84
C LEU A 19 -12.29 5.33 3.98
N PRO A 20 -11.61 4.68 4.96
CA PRO A 20 -10.90 5.39 6.01
C PRO A 20 -9.81 6.32 5.48
N LEU A 21 -9.06 5.88 4.46
CA LEU A 21 -8.01 6.70 3.85
C LEU A 21 -8.57 7.94 3.16
N THR A 22 -9.69 7.82 2.44
CA THR A 22 -10.38 8.96 1.84
C THR A 22 -10.97 9.88 2.90
N ALA A 23 -11.52 9.36 3.99
CA ALA A 23 -12.00 10.17 5.11
C ALA A 23 -10.86 10.96 5.77
N LEU A 24 -9.72 10.33 6.04
CA LEU A 24 -8.53 10.99 6.57
C LEU A 24 -7.98 12.05 5.62
N TRP A 25 -8.01 11.77 4.31
CA TRP A 25 -7.60 12.73 3.29
C TRP A 25 -8.51 13.98 3.27
N LEU A 26 -9.83 13.78 3.34
CA LEU A 26 -10.81 14.88 3.39
C LEU A 26 -10.64 15.71 4.67
N LEU A 27 -10.45 15.05 5.82
CA LEU A 27 -10.17 15.72 7.10
C LEU A 27 -8.90 16.57 7.03
N ARG A 28 -7.85 16.07 6.37
CA ARG A 28 -6.62 16.84 6.13
C ARG A 28 -6.92 18.08 5.29
N CYS A 29 -7.52 17.96 4.11
CA CYS A 29 -7.77 19.15 3.29
C CYS A 29 -8.77 20.13 3.86
N TRP A 30 -9.67 19.68 4.73
CA TRP A 30 -10.48 20.60 5.52
C TRP A 30 -9.65 21.41 6.53
N LYS A 31 -8.58 20.84 7.10
CA LYS A 31 -7.74 21.49 8.11
C LYS A 31 -6.69 22.46 7.56
N ILE A 32 -6.12 22.17 6.40
CA ILE A 32 -4.99 22.93 5.85
C ILE A 32 -5.30 23.58 4.49
N ASP A 33 -6.57 23.59 4.09
CA ASP A 33 -7.07 24.16 2.84
C ASP A 33 -6.29 23.71 1.58
N CYS A 34 -5.97 22.40 1.51
CA CYS A 34 -5.12 21.86 0.45
C CYS A 34 -5.82 21.56 -0.89
N TRP A 35 -7.05 22.06 -1.09
CA TRP A 35 -7.91 21.71 -2.22
C TRP A 35 -7.34 22.12 -3.58
N TYR A 36 -6.52 23.17 -3.61
CA TYR A 36 -5.98 23.75 -4.85
C TYR A 36 -4.59 23.23 -5.22
N ASN A 37 -3.96 22.43 -4.37
CA ASN A 37 -2.61 21.94 -4.62
C ASN A 37 -2.65 20.76 -5.60
N GLY A 38 -1.98 20.86 -6.75
CA GLY A 38 -2.06 19.88 -7.84
C GLY A 38 -1.67 18.45 -7.42
N THR A 39 -0.66 18.32 -6.55
CA THR A 39 -0.25 17.02 -5.99
C THR A 39 -1.33 16.40 -5.10
N THR A 40 -2.08 17.26 -4.40
CA THR A 40 -3.17 16.86 -3.51
C THR A 40 -4.37 16.38 -4.33
N ILE A 41 -4.76 17.11 -5.37
CA ILE A 41 -5.80 16.68 -6.32
C ILE A 41 -5.48 15.31 -6.93
N PHE A 42 -4.22 15.11 -7.38
CA PHE A 42 -3.79 13.83 -7.94
C PHE A 42 -3.93 12.67 -6.95
N SER A 43 -3.53 12.89 -5.69
CA SER A 43 -3.67 11.88 -4.63
C SER A 43 -5.15 11.52 -4.35
N TYR A 44 -6.08 12.48 -4.47
CA TYR A 44 -7.52 12.24 -4.32
C TYR A 44 -8.08 11.40 -5.47
N ILE A 45 -7.68 11.69 -6.70
CA ILE A 45 -8.08 10.91 -7.88
C ILE A 45 -7.63 9.46 -7.72
N ILE A 46 -6.39 9.22 -7.25
CA ILE A 46 -5.89 7.87 -6.97
C ILE A 46 -6.77 7.16 -5.93
N LEU A 47 -7.13 7.85 -4.84
CA LEU A 47 -7.99 7.28 -3.80
C LEU A 47 -9.39 6.92 -4.33
N LEU A 48 -9.99 7.79 -5.14
CA LEU A 48 -11.26 7.54 -5.79
C LEU A 48 -11.18 6.36 -6.77
N LEU A 49 -10.08 6.24 -7.53
CA LEU A 49 -9.85 5.08 -8.40
C LEU A 49 -9.72 3.78 -7.60
N MET A 50 -9.04 3.81 -6.45
CA MET A 50 -8.95 2.65 -5.55
C MET A 50 -10.31 2.24 -4.99
N LEU A 51 -11.11 3.21 -4.54
CA LEU A 51 -12.46 2.96 -4.03
C LEU A 51 -13.40 2.45 -5.11
N SER A 52 -13.46 3.11 -6.25
CA SER A 52 -14.33 2.72 -7.37
C SER A 52 -13.98 1.35 -7.92
N THR A 53 -12.68 1.04 -8.08
CA THR A 53 -12.25 -0.31 -8.47
C THR A 53 -12.53 -1.34 -7.38
N GLY A 54 -12.43 -0.98 -6.10
CA GLY A 54 -12.82 -1.81 -4.97
C GLY A 54 -14.31 -2.16 -4.99
N ILE A 55 -15.17 -1.16 -5.13
CA ILE A 55 -16.64 -1.31 -5.21
C ILE A 55 -17.01 -2.13 -6.44
N TYR A 56 -16.42 -1.85 -7.61
CA TYR A 56 -16.65 -2.59 -8.84
C TYR A 56 -16.32 -4.09 -8.67
N ARG A 57 -15.16 -4.40 -8.09
CA ARG A 57 -14.72 -5.78 -7.83
C ARG A 57 -15.56 -6.48 -6.77
N TRP A 58 -16.04 -5.74 -5.77
CA TRP A 58 -16.86 -6.29 -4.69
C TRP A 58 -18.31 -6.55 -5.11
N ALA A 59 -18.95 -5.58 -5.75
CA ALA A 59 -20.38 -5.58 -6.01
C ALA A 59 -20.75 -6.15 -7.39
N PHE A 60 -19.94 -5.90 -8.42
CA PHE A 60 -20.35 -6.16 -9.81
C PHE A 60 -19.57 -7.29 -10.49
N ARG A 61 -18.32 -7.55 -10.10
CA ARG A 61 -17.50 -8.55 -10.80
C ARG A 61 -17.77 -9.99 -10.34
N LYS A 62 -18.20 -10.83 -11.29
CA LYS A 62 -18.33 -12.28 -11.13
C LYS A 62 -17.27 -12.94 -12.03
N GLY A 63 -16.25 -13.57 -11.43
CA GLY A 63 -15.15 -14.24 -12.14
C GLY A 63 -13.79 -14.00 -11.50
N ALA A 64 -12.95 -15.04 -11.46
CA ALA A 64 -11.61 -14.95 -10.86
C ALA A 64 -10.70 -14.00 -11.67
N ILE A 65 -9.77 -13.33 -10.98
CA ILE A 65 -8.80 -12.42 -11.58
C ILE A 65 -7.43 -13.11 -11.57
N SER A 66 -6.75 -13.17 -12.72
CA SER A 66 -5.32 -13.48 -12.72
C SER A 66 -4.56 -12.28 -12.18
N ASP A 67 -3.85 -12.47 -11.08
CA ASP A 67 -2.99 -11.45 -10.49
C ASP A 67 -1.54 -11.94 -10.46
N THR A 68 -0.61 -10.99 -10.57
CA THR A 68 0.83 -11.29 -10.62
C THR A 68 1.47 -10.97 -9.28
N VAL A 69 2.19 -11.94 -8.71
CA VAL A 69 3.00 -11.74 -7.51
C VAL A 69 4.47 -11.92 -7.83
N THR A 70 5.26 -10.95 -7.38
CA THR A 70 6.73 -10.97 -7.48
C THR A 70 7.31 -11.76 -6.31
N LEU A 71 7.51 -13.05 -6.53
CA LEU A 71 8.15 -13.97 -5.60
C LEU A 71 9.66 -13.71 -5.55
N GLY A 72 10.28 -13.98 -4.40
CA GLY A 72 11.73 -13.83 -4.20
C GLY A 72 12.21 -12.44 -3.78
N SER A 73 11.33 -11.43 -3.81
CA SER A 73 11.62 -10.08 -3.30
C SER A 73 11.88 -10.06 -1.78
N PHE A 74 12.56 -9.02 -1.29
CA PHE A 74 12.78 -8.83 0.16
C PHE A 74 11.46 -8.83 0.94
N SER A 75 10.41 -8.20 0.40
CA SER A 75 9.06 -8.25 0.96
C SER A 75 8.50 -9.66 1.06
N ASN A 76 8.72 -10.51 0.06
CA ASN A 76 8.29 -11.91 0.09
C ASN A 76 9.01 -12.71 1.20
N ARG A 77 10.33 -12.53 1.34
CA ARG A 77 11.12 -13.18 2.41
C ARG A 77 10.68 -12.70 3.80
N MET A 78 10.40 -11.40 3.93
CA MET A 78 9.94 -10.81 5.18
C MET A 78 8.53 -11.28 5.56
N TYR A 79 7.63 -11.40 4.58
CA TYR A 79 6.29 -11.94 4.78
C TYR A 79 6.34 -13.40 5.27
N LEU A 80 7.15 -14.25 4.65
CA LEU A 80 7.32 -15.64 5.07
C LEU A 80 7.88 -15.79 6.48
N ARG A 81 8.85 -14.94 6.86
CA ARG A 81 9.52 -15.04 8.17
C ARG A 81 8.67 -14.50 9.31
N TYR A 82 7.96 -13.41 9.09
CA TYR A 82 7.34 -12.66 10.18
C TYR A 82 5.82 -12.53 10.07
N ARG A 83 5.19 -13.00 8.99
CA ARG A 83 3.74 -13.08 8.67
C ARG A 83 2.86 -12.01 9.32
N ARG A 84 2.61 -12.08 10.63
CA ARG A 84 1.85 -11.10 11.42
C ARG A 84 2.56 -9.74 11.60
N GLN A 85 3.89 -9.71 11.73
CA GLN A 85 4.65 -8.46 11.90
C GLN A 85 5.02 -7.79 10.57
N TYR A 86 4.73 -8.40 9.42
CA TYR A 86 4.99 -7.78 8.12
C TYR A 86 4.26 -6.43 7.98
N MET A 87 3.01 -6.37 8.43
CA MET A 87 2.20 -5.15 8.35
C MET A 87 2.79 -4.01 9.19
N PRO A 88 3.02 -4.13 10.52
CA PRO A 88 3.60 -3.05 11.30
C PRO A 88 5.02 -2.68 10.87
N VAL A 89 5.85 -3.65 10.45
CA VAL A 89 7.22 -3.37 9.99
C VAL A 89 7.22 -2.67 8.63
N GLY A 90 6.37 -3.09 7.69
CA GLY A 90 6.21 -2.42 6.40
C GLY A 90 5.70 -0.99 6.56
N ILE A 91 4.78 -0.77 7.50
CA ILE A 91 4.30 0.57 7.86
C ILE A 91 5.46 1.40 8.43
N ALA A 92 6.18 0.89 9.44
CA ALA A 92 7.29 1.62 10.07
C ALA A 92 8.42 1.96 9.08
N ALA A 93 8.83 1.02 8.25
CA ALA A 93 9.80 1.26 7.18
C ALA A 93 9.31 2.30 6.18
N GLY A 94 8.01 2.26 5.88
CA GLY A 94 7.32 3.25 5.08
C GLY A 94 7.36 4.66 5.67
N PHE A 95 7.07 4.78 6.98
CA PHE A 95 7.15 6.04 7.71
C PHE A 95 8.58 6.61 7.72
N LEU A 96 9.58 5.76 7.97
CA LEU A 96 10.99 6.15 7.92
C LEU A 96 11.39 6.67 6.54
N LEU A 97 10.93 6.03 5.47
CA LEU A 97 11.25 6.45 4.10
C LEU A 97 10.67 7.83 3.80
N ILE A 98 9.43 8.10 4.21
CA ILE A 98 8.82 9.42 4.05
C ILE A 98 9.56 10.45 4.89
N PHE A 99 9.91 10.13 6.14
CA PHE A 99 10.67 11.03 7.00
C PHE A 99 12.01 11.42 6.37
N VAL A 100 12.78 10.45 5.87
CA VAL A 100 14.06 10.70 5.18
C VAL A 100 13.83 11.53 3.91
N PHE A 101 12.79 11.22 3.13
CA PHE A 101 12.49 11.93 1.90
C PHE A 101 12.09 13.39 2.14
N THR A 102 11.22 13.64 3.14
CA THR A 102 10.86 15.00 3.56
C THR A 102 12.06 15.75 4.08
N THR A 103 12.88 15.13 4.93
CA THR A 103 14.14 15.75 5.43
C THR A 103 15.05 16.16 4.29
N LEU A 104 15.21 15.29 3.27
CA LEU A 104 16.07 15.56 2.13
C LEU A 104 15.53 16.69 1.25
N ILE A 105 14.21 16.76 1.04
CA ILE A 105 13.58 17.88 0.31
C ILE A 105 13.76 19.18 1.09
N SER A 106 13.42 19.20 2.39
CA SER A 106 13.53 20.40 3.22
C SER A 106 14.97 20.92 3.26
N LEU A 107 15.97 20.02 3.34
CA LEU A 107 17.39 20.40 3.28
C LEU A 107 17.79 21.01 1.94
N ILE A 108 17.25 20.52 0.82
CA ILE A 108 17.51 21.10 -0.51
C ILE A 108 16.82 22.46 -0.67
N SER A 109 15.59 22.59 -0.17
CA SER A 109 14.76 23.78 -0.36
C SER A 109 15.16 24.95 0.52
N TYR A 110 15.53 24.70 1.78
CA TYR A 110 15.79 25.75 2.78
C TYR A 110 17.25 25.79 3.26
N GLY A 111 18.06 24.78 2.94
CA GLY A 111 19.40 24.66 3.51
C GLY A 111 19.39 24.35 5.02
N ILE A 112 20.57 24.32 5.65
CA ILE A 112 20.72 23.97 7.07
C ILE A 112 20.33 25.15 7.99
N GLU A 113 20.46 26.39 7.52
CA GLU A 113 20.29 27.60 8.34
C GLU A 113 18.83 28.00 8.57
N GLU A 114 17.91 27.67 7.66
CA GLU A 114 16.46 27.94 7.79
C GLU A 114 15.66 26.72 8.27
N PHE A 115 16.34 25.64 8.65
CA PHE A 115 15.69 24.41 9.10
C PHE A 115 15.07 24.58 10.50
N SER A 116 13.85 25.11 10.55
CA SER A 116 13.05 25.21 11.77
C SER A 116 12.11 24.00 11.92
N ILE A 117 11.77 23.66 13.17
CA ILE A 117 10.79 22.60 13.47
C ILE A 117 9.42 22.93 12.85
N GLN A 118 9.08 24.22 12.76
CA GLN A 118 7.80 24.67 12.20
C GLN A 118 7.74 24.40 10.69
N THR A 119 8.78 24.81 9.94
CA THR A 119 8.89 24.57 8.50
C THR A 119 8.87 23.08 8.18
N TYR A 120 9.60 22.28 8.96
CA TYR A 120 9.61 20.83 8.80
C TYR A 120 8.25 20.18 9.07
N SER A 121 7.51 20.68 10.08
CA SER A 121 6.14 20.23 10.37
C SER A 121 5.19 20.57 9.23
N ASP A 122 5.32 21.74 8.62
CA ASP A 122 4.51 22.18 7.49
C ASP A 122 4.81 21.34 6.23
N ASP A 123 6.08 21.02 5.99
CA ASP A 123 6.51 20.11 4.92
C ASP A 123 5.98 18.68 5.14
N LEU A 124 6.13 18.14 6.35
CA LEU A 124 5.56 16.83 6.73
C LEU A 124 4.05 16.78 6.52
N THR A 125 3.37 17.86 6.89
CA THR A 125 1.92 17.99 6.69
C THR A 125 1.58 18.06 5.21
N THR A 126 2.39 18.75 4.41
CA THR A 126 2.26 18.86 2.94
C THR A 126 2.48 17.52 2.25
N PHE A 127 3.50 16.76 2.64
CA PHE A 127 3.77 15.40 2.14
C PHE A 127 2.96 14.31 2.85
N GLY A 128 2.05 14.69 3.75
CA GLY A 128 1.24 13.78 4.56
C GLY A 128 0.43 12.76 3.74
N TRP A 129 0.07 13.09 2.50
CA TRP A 129 -0.62 12.19 1.58
C TRP A 129 0.25 10.99 1.15
N MET A 130 1.58 11.09 1.20
CA MET A 130 2.48 9.98 0.88
C MET A 130 2.31 8.83 1.90
N TYR A 131 2.00 9.14 3.16
CA TYR A 131 1.71 8.11 4.18
C TYR A 131 0.53 7.24 3.77
N ILE A 132 -0.50 7.84 3.17
CA ILE A 132 -1.69 7.14 2.68
C ILE A 132 -1.31 6.14 1.58
N LEU A 133 -0.45 6.54 0.63
CA LEU A 133 0.01 5.65 -0.44
C LEU A 133 0.88 4.51 0.08
N VAL A 134 1.74 4.79 1.05
CA VAL A 134 2.60 3.78 1.65
C VAL A 134 1.78 2.76 2.44
N LEU A 135 0.80 3.21 3.23
CA LEU A 135 -0.17 2.33 3.89
C LEU A 135 -0.89 1.44 2.89
N TYR A 136 -1.38 2.02 1.79
CA TYR A 136 -2.03 1.25 0.73
C TYR A 136 -1.09 0.22 0.11
N LYS A 137 0.15 0.60 -0.23
CA LYS A 137 1.14 -0.29 -0.84
C LYS A 137 1.47 -1.48 0.06
N VAL A 138 1.72 -1.23 1.35
CA VAL A 138 2.04 -2.28 2.34
C VAL A 138 0.87 -3.24 2.49
N LEU A 139 -0.35 -2.71 2.61
CA LEU A 139 -1.54 -3.52 2.77
C LEU A 139 -1.84 -4.37 1.52
N LYS A 140 -1.79 -3.76 0.33
CA LYS A 140 -2.01 -4.47 -0.93
C LYS A 140 -1.01 -5.60 -1.07
N SER A 141 0.27 -5.33 -0.83
CA SER A 141 1.32 -6.35 -0.84
C SER A 141 1.06 -7.47 0.17
N TYR A 142 0.63 -7.15 1.39
CA TYR A 142 0.28 -8.16 2.40
C TYR A 142 -0.86 -9.09 1.94
N ILE A 143 -1.88 -8.53 1.28
CA ILE A 143 -3.03 -9.30 0.81
C ILE A 143 -2.71 -10.12 -0.41
N ASP A 144 -1.93 -9.58 -1.33
CA ASP A 144 -1.50 -10.31 -2.51
C ASP A 144 -0.66 -11.54 -2.09
N PHE A 145 0.22 -11.41 -1.10
CA PHE A 145 0.91 -12.57 -0.50
C PHE A 145 -0.05 -13.51 0.22
N TYR A 146 -0.97 -12.98 1.04
CA TYR A 146 -1.92 -13.80 1.79
C TYR A 146 -2.83 -14.65 0.88
N GLU A 147 -3.33 -14.06 -0.21
CA GLU A 147 -4.16 -14.77 -1.18
C GLU A 147 -3.34 -15.78 -1.98
N TYR A 148 -2.10 -15.44 -2.38
CA TYR A 148 -1.20 -16.37 -3.08
C TYR A 148 -0.91 -17.64 -2.25
N TYR A 149 -0.54 -17.51 -0.97
CA TYR A 149 -0.25 -18.69 -0.13
C TYR A 149 -1.49 -19.55 0.19
N ARG A 150 -2.70 -19.05 -0.05
CA ARG A 150 -3.95 -19.79 0.13
C ARG A 150 -4.51 -20.33 -1.19
N SER A 151 -3.91 -19.96 -2.31
CA SER A 151 -4.38 -20.31 -3.64
C SER A 151 -4.09 -21.79 -3.98
N PRO A 152 -4.87 -22.42 -4.89
CA PRO A 152 -4.58 -23.77 -5.35
C PRO A 152 -3.22 -23.89 -6.05
N GLU A 153 -2.75 -22.82 -6.71
CA GLU A 153 -1.48 -22.78 -7.43
C GLU A 153 -0.26 -22.91 -6.51
N TYR A 154 -0.31 -22.38 -5.28
CA TYR A 154 0.75 -22.63 -4.30
C TYR A 154 0.77 -24.10 -3.85
N ARG A 155 -0.39 -24.75 -3.75
CA ARG A 155 -0.50 -26.16 -3.35
C ARG A 155 0.03 -27.11 -4.42
N THR A 156 -0.17 -26.81 -5.70
CA THR A 156 0.41 -27.61 -6.79
C THR A 156 1.93 -27.50 -6.82
N VAL A 157 2.49 -26.31 -6.62
CA VAL A 157 3.95 -26.12 -6.49
C VAL A 157 4.49 -26.94 -5.31
N LEU A 158 3.83 -26.89 -4.15
CA LEU A 158 4.25 -27.62 -2.96
C LEU A 158 4.23 -29.15 -3.15
N ASN A 159 3.27 -29.66 -3.93
CA ASN A 159 3.17 -31.09 -4.22
C ASN A 159 4.26 -31.53 -5.21
N ASN A 160 4.48 -30.78 -6.28
CA ASN A 160 5.55 -31.08 -7.25
C ASN A 160 6.94 -31.07 -6.59
N ASP A 161 7.17 -30.15 -5.65
CA ASP A 161 8.44 -30.07 -4.92
C ASP A 161 8.65 -31.27 -3.98
N LYS A 162 7.57 -31.79 -3.37
CA LYS A 162 7.61 -33.02 -2.57
C LYS A 162 7.86 -34.27 -3.40
N ASP A 163 7.31 -34.32 -4.60
CA ASP A 163 7.50 -35.45 -5.51
C ASP A 163 8.94 -35.49 -6.02
N ASN A 164 9.55 -34.34 -6.36
CA ASN A 164 10.96 -34.22 -6.74
C ASN A 164 11.96 -34.61 -5.62
N ILE A 165 11.57 -34.53 -4.34
CA ILE A 165 12.44 -34.92 -3.21
C ILE A 165 12.37 -36.44 -2.94
N ARG A 166 11.35 -37.13 -3.49
CA ARG A 166 11.14 -38.58 -3.28
C ARG A 166 11.75 -39.46 -4.38
N GLU A 167 12.11 -38.89 -5.53
CA GLU A 167 12.90 -39.55 -6.59
C GLU A 167 14.40 -39.49 -6.29
#